data_AF-A0AAV7G0A5-F1
#
_entry.id   AF-A0AAV7G0A5-F1
#
_cell.length_a   1.000
_cell.length_b   1.000
_cell.length_c   1.000
_cell.angle_alpha   90.00
_cell.angle_beta   90.00
_cell.angle_gamma   90.00
#
_symmetry.space_group_name_H-M   'P 1'
#
loop_
_entity.id
_entity.type
_entity.pdbx_description
1 polymer ?
#
loop_
_entity_poly.entity_id
_entity_poly.type
_entity_poly.pdbx_seq_one_letter_code
_entity_poly.pdbx_strand_id
1 'polypeptide(L)'
;MQKDEALRLEQEALKQKEEALRQKEEAFRLKDSSRAEIETAAQMMVTGIEKISSKVSGFKNFSVGGLPRSQKYTGLPAVAYGVIKRANEIAEELTAQIEAAVKSRDEAREQIEQRNYEIAIEMSQLEATISGLSEEVTKKGTEIEVLGKMVVERDSRISEMEREIAELKQSGDDSSAKLRNLETKLDAQRPVIIDHLKHISKAYEQINEIVRIADENSIDQSDSLDSSFVWKEMDVEQNLRTSLEGTVSIYELASVAFEKVKSRIEKRNREVKDLEEKVSALLGEKQHIGTLLRSALSSKTNQVLQVAEEGLREAGIDLKLNGHDKNGSHGEAEDEVYTLAGALENTVKTSQIEIVELRHLVEALRAESSLLKAHLDAQAKEIGQLMLQIKELEEKEHMANESVEGLMTDIAAAEEEIARWKLAAEQEAAAGKEVEQEFLAQLSYLRQELEEAKHAMMEFENKLKFKEETAAAAIAARDAAETSLKLADVRAGRLRERVEELTRQLEQLDKNDSTHRNSHRYICWPWQWLGLDSVRYQTDVQENSNEMELSEPLI
;
A
#
# COMPACT_ATOMS: atom_id res chain seq x y z
N MET A 1 -159.01 36.63 38.57
CA MET A 1 -157.82 37.17 37.89
C MET A 1 -156.57 37.30 38.78
N GLN A 2 -156.63 37.59 40.08
CA GLN A 2 -155.41 37.72 40.92
C GLN A 2 -154.73 36.39 41.34
N LYS A 3 -155.43 35.25 41.30
CA LYS A 3 -154.88 33.94 41.73
C LYS A 3 -154.04 33.25 40.64
N ASP A 4 -154.39 33.44 39.38
CA ASP A 4 -153.64 32.89 38.24
C ASP A 4 -152.31 33.63 38.02
N GLU A 5 -152.24 34.91 38.35
CA GLU A 5 -151.03 35.72 38.22
C GLU A 5 -149.99 35.38 39.29
N ALA A 6 -150.41 35.13 40.54
CA ALA A 6 -149.53 34.67 41.62
C ALA A 6 -148.95 33.27 41.35
N LEU A 7 -149.74 32.36 40.78
CA LEU A 7 -149.30 31.01 40.43
C LEU A 7 -148.33 31.02 39.24
N ARG A 8 -148.50 31.97 38.31
CA ARG A 8 -147.55 32.22 37.21
C ARG A 8 -146.22 32.77 37.71
N LEU A 9 -146.25 33.70 38.67
CA LEU A 9 -145.04 34.25 39.31
C LEU A 9 -144.27 33.21 40.12
N GLU A 10 -144.95 32.32 40.85
CA GLU A 10 -144.31 31.23 41.60
C GLU A 10 -143.68 30.18 40.65
N GLN A 11 -144.35 29.84 39.54
CA GLN A 11 -143.79 28.98 38.51
C GLN A 11 -142.62 29.63 37.76
N GLU A 12 -142.66 30.94 37.48
CA GLU A 12 -141.54 31.70 36.91
C GLU A 12 -140.34 31.74 37.88
N ALA A 13 -140.58 31.92 39.19
CA ALA A 13 -139.52 31.91 40.21
C ALA A 13 -138.87 30.51 40.40
N LEU A 14 -139.68 29.44 40.36
CA LEU A 14 -139.15 28.06 40.38
C LEU A 14 -138.30 27.77 39.14
N LYS A 15 -138.76 28.19 37.94
CA LYS A 15 -137.96 28.08 36.72
C LYS A 15 -136.64 28.85 36.81
N GLN A 16 -136.64 30.09 37.31
CA GLN A 16 -135.42 30.86 37.52
C GLN A 16 -134.46 30.19 38.51
N LYS A 17 -134.97 29.55 39.57
CA LYS A 17 -134.16 28.82 40.54
C LYS A 17 -133.56 27.54 39.95
N GLU A 18 -134.33 26.78 39.19
CA GLU A 18 -133.86 25.58 38.48
C GLU A 18 -132.82 25.94 37.41
N GLU A 19 -133.04 27.04 36.67
CA GLU A 19 -132.10 27.56 35.68
C GLU A 19 -130.80 28.07 36.34
N ALA A 20 -130.88 28.76 37.48
CA ALA A 20 -129.71 29.17 38.26
C ALA A 20 -128.93 27.99 38.87
N LEU A 21 -129.62 26.94 39.32
CA LEU A 21 -128.98 25.70 39.77
C LEU A 21 -128.29 24.98 38.63
N ARG A 22 -128.92 24.91 37.45
CA ARG A 22 -128.33 24.33 36.25
C ARG A 22 -127.10 25.11 35.79
N GLN A 23 -127.17 26.44 35.75
CA GLN A 23 -126.01 27.30 35.44
C GLN A 23 -124.87 27.12 36.46
N LYS A 24 -125.20 26.96 37.75
CA LYS A 24 -124.21 26.66 38.80
C LYS A 24 -123.57 25.29 38.58
N GLU A 25 -124.35 24.24 38.30
CA GLU A 25 -123.83 22.90 38.00
C GLU A 25 -122.98 22.88 36.73
N GLU A 26 -123.40 23.58 35.67
CA GLU A 26 -122.61 23.76 34.44
C GLU A 26 -121.31 24.54 34.74
N ALA A 27 -121.34 25.58 35.57
CA ALA A 27 -120.14 26.30 36.00
C ALA A 27 -119.21 25.44 36.85
N PHE A 28 -119.73 24.56 37.72
CA PHE A 28 -118.92 23.60 38.47
C PHE A 28 -118.29 22.55 37.55
N ARG A 29 -119.05 22.01 36.58
CA ARG A 29 -118.50 21.08 35.58
C ARG A 29 -117.40 21.72 34.75
N LEU A 30 -117.58 22.97 34.31
CA LEU A 30 -116.56 23.71 33.57
C LEU A 30 -115.31 23.98 34.43
N LYS A 31 -115.51 24.32 35.71
CA LYS A 31 -114.40 24.51 36.67
C LYS A 31 -113.64 23.21 36.93
N ASP A 32 -114.33 22.09 37.10
CA ASP A 32 -113.71 20.79 37.34
C ASP A 32 -113.00 20.27 36.07
N SER A 33 -113.56 20.50 34.87
CA SER A 33 -112.90 20.25 33.59
C SER A 33 -111.62 21.08 33.46
N SER A 34 -111.71 22.39 33.72
CA SER A 34 -110.55 23.29 33.70
C SER A 34 -109.48 22.88 34.71
N ARG A 35 -109.88 22.44 35.91
CA ARG A 35 -108.94 21.93 36.92
C ARG A 35 -108.25 20.64 36.47
N ALA A 36 -108.98 19.70 35.87
CA ALA A 36 -108.41 18.46 35.34
C ALA A 36 -107.45 18.73 34.17
N GLU A 37 -107.77 19.69 33.30
CA GLU A 37 -106.87 20.15 32.22
C GLU A 37 -105.59 20.78 32.78
N ILE A 38 -105.70 21.63 33.81
CA ILE A 38 -104.57 22.26 34.51
C ILE A 38 -103.67 21.21 35.17
N GLU A 39 -104.26 20.19 35.81
CA GLU A 39 -103.52 19.10 36.45
C GLU A 39 -102.83 18.20 35.43
N THR A 40 -103.52 17.87 34.33
CA THR A 40 -102.95 17.11 33.21
C THR A 40 -101.79 17.88 32.57
N ALA A 41 -101.95 19.18 32.32
CA ALA A 41 -100.89 20.04 31.81
C ALA A 41 -99.68 20.09 32.77
N ALA A 42 -99.93 20.22 34.08
CA ALA A 42 -98.85 20.19 35.08
C ALA A 42 -98.08 18.85 35.02
N GLN A 43 -98.78 17.72 34.99
CA GLN A 43 -98.15 16.40 34.94
C GLN A 43 -97.38 16.16 33.63
N MET A 44 -97.89 16.63 32.50
CA MET A 44 -97.16 16.61 31.23
C MET A 44 -95.88 17.43 31.28
N MET A 45 -95.91 18.61 31.92
CA MET A 45 -94.72 19.43 32.09
C MET A 45 -93.66 18.77 32.99
N VAL A 46 -94.07 18.16 34.11
CA VAL A 46 -93.16 17.42 35.00
C VAL A 46 -92.53 16.22 34.30
N THR A 47 -93.35 15.36 33.69
CA THR A 47 -92.86 14.17 33.00
C THR A 47 -92.00 14.51 31.78
N GLY A 48 -92.31 15.59 31.07
CA GLY A 48 -91.52 16.11 29.96
C GLY A 48 -90.12 16.52 30.40
N ILE A 49 -90.01 17.32 31.45
CA ILE A 49 -88.70 17.79 31.92
C ILE A 49 -87.89 16.69 32.61
N GLU A 50 -88.53 15.70 33.23
CA GLU A 50 -87.85 14.52 33.77
C GLU A 50 -87.21 13.68 32.66
N LYS A 51 -87.91 13.45 31.54
CA LYS A 51 -87.36 12.76 30.36
C LYS A 51 -86.17 13.51 29.74
N ILE A 52 -86.20 14.84 29.74
CA ILE A 52 -85.08 15.66 29.28
C ILE A 52 -83.92 15.53 30.28
N SER A 53 -84.20 15.68 31.58
CA SER A 53 -83.20 15.55 32.65
C SER A 53 -82.51 14.19 32.62
N SER A 54 -83.24 13.10 32.36
CA SER A 54 -82.66 11.74 32.28
C SER A 54 -81.76 11.54 31.06
N LYS A 55 -82.00 12.24 29.95
CA LYS A 55 -81.12 12.16 28.77
C LYS A 55 -79.80 12.90 28.98
N VAL A 56 -79.81 13.93 29.83
CA VAL A 56 -78.64 14.79 30.11
C VAL A 56 -77.93 14.37 31.41
N SER A 57 -78.39 13.32 32.07
CA SER A 57 -77.83 12.86 33.36
C SER A 57 -76.37 12.41 33.28
N GLY A 58 -75.87 12.09 32.08
CA GLY A 58 -74.46 11.75 31.85
C GLY A 58 -73.52 12.93 32.03
N PHE A 59 -74.01 14.16 31.91
CA PHE A 59 -73.24 15.38 32.17
C PHE A 59 -73.41 15.85 33.62
N LYS A 60 -74.66 15.87 34.11
CA LYS A 60 -75.01 16.30 35.46
C LYS A 60 -76.36 15.75 35.88
N ASN A 61 -76.49 15.31 37.12
CA ASN A 61 -77.73 14.73 37.60
C ASN A 61 -78.73 15.81 38.07
N PHE A 62 -79.59 16.25 37.15
CA PHE A 62 -80.63 17.26 37.46
C PHE A 62 -81.80 16.69 38.27
N SER A 63 -82.01 15.37 38.29
CA SER A 63 -83.20 14.75 38.90
C SER A 63 -83.19 14.74 40.43
N VAL A 64 -82.07 15.12 41.06
CA VAL A 64 -81.92 15.17 42.53
C VAL A 64 -82.78 16.31 43.10
N GLY A 65 -83.70 15.99 44.01
CA GLY A 65 -84.47 16.98 44.78
C GLY A 65 -85.79 17.48 44.15
N GLY A 66 -86.20 16.94 43.01
CA GLY A 66 -87.45 17.32 42.33
C GLY A 66 -87.39 18.71 41.68
N LEU A 67 -88.54 19.19 41.18
CA LEU A 67 -88.61 20.48 40.47
C LEU A 67 -88.21 21.65 41.38
N PRO A 68 -87.36 22.60 40.90
CA PRO A 68 -87.03 23.80 41.64
C PRO A 68 -88.28 24.57 42.05
N ARG A 69 -88.42 24.86 43.35
CA ARG A 69 -89.60 25.55 43.88
C ARG A 69 -89.40 27.07 43.89
N SER A 70 -90.48 27.81 43.63
CA SER A 70 -90.55 29.27 43.84
C SER A 70 -91.42 29.57 45.05
N GLN A 71 -91.01 30.53 45.87
CA GLN A 71 -91.85 31.05 46.96
C GLN A 71 -92.94 32.03 46.44
N LYS A 72 -92.85 32.49 45.19
CA LYS A 72 -93.75 33.50 44.60
C LYS A 72 -94.97 32.91 43.88
N TYR A 73 -94.91 31.64 43.50
CA TYR A 73 -95.93 30.99 42.67
C TYR A 73 -96.47 29.74 43.37
N THR A 74 -97.76 29.45 43.19
CA THR A 74 -98.44 28.24 43.70
C THR A 74 -99.25 27.58 42.59
N GLY A 75 -99.46 26.26 42.66
CA GLY A 75 -100.19 25.51 41.62
C GLY A 75 -99.41 25.41 40.31
N LEU A 76 -100.11 25.40 39.17
CA LEU A 76 -99.50 25.26 37.84
C LEU A 76 -98.39 26.30 37.53
N PRO A 77 -98.53 27.60 37.89
CA PRO A 77 -97.44 28.57 37.71
C PRO A 77 -96.13 28.19 38.43
N ALA A 78 -96.20 27.50 39.58
CA ALA A 78 -95.02 27.03 40.29
C ALA A 78 -94.32 25.88 39.56
N VAL A 79 -95.11 24.95 39.00
CA VAL A 79 -94.62 23.86 38.15
C VAL A 79 -93.95 24.42 36.90
N ALA A 80 -94.59 25.38 36.23
CA ALA A 80 -94.04 26.03 35.06
C ALA A 80 -92.70 26.73 35.36
N TYR A 81 -92.61 27.46 36.48
CA TYR A 81 -91.35 28.07 36.91
C TYR A 81 -90.26 27.02 37.13
N GLY A 82 -90.55 25.93 37.85
CA GLY A 82 -89.57 24.88 38.11
C GLY A 82 -89.07 24.22 36.83
N VAL A 83 -89.98 23.99 35.87
CA VAL A 83 -89.66 23.42 34.55
C VAL A 83 -88.77 24.36 33.76
N ILE A 84 -89.10 25.66 33.71
CA ILE A 84 -88.29 26.67 33.03
C ILE A 84 -86.90 26.79 33.67
N LYS A 85 -86.83 26.85 35.00
CA LYS A 85 -85.55 26.98 35.71
C LYS A 85 -84.66 25.76 35.46
N ARG A 86 -85.22 24.56 35.56
CA ARG A 86 -84.51 23.31 35.27
C ARG A 86 -84.08 23.22 33.80
N ALA A 87 -84.92 23.66 32.87
CA ALA A 87 -84.55 23.73 31.46
C ALA A 87 -83.38 24.68 31.22
N ASN A 88 -83.33 25.83 31.90
CA ASN A 88 -82.19 26.75 31.85
C ASN A 88 -80.93 26.14 32.45
N GLU A 89 -81.01 25.50 33.63
CA GLU A 89 -79.87 24.81 34.26
C GLU A 89 -79.31 23.69 33.34
N ILE A 90 -80.19 22.97 32.65
CA ILE A 90 -79.81 21.97 31.63
C ILE A 90 -79.16 22.62 30.42
N ALA A 91 -79.72 23.73 29.92
CA ALA A 91 -79.17 24.45 28.78
C ALA A 91 -77.78 25.02 29.08
N GLU A 92 -77.60 25.66 30.23
CA GLU A 92 -76.32 26.21 30.69
C GLU A 92 -75.25 25.13 30.82
N GLU A 93 -75.59 23.98 31.40
CA GLU A 93 -74.65 22.86 31.51
C GLU A 93 -74.30 22.27 30.13
N LEU A 94 -75.29 22.08 29.25
CA LEU A 94 -75.04 21.61 27.89
C LEU A 94 -74.15 22.58 27.11
N THR A 95 -74.36 23.90 27.25
CA THR A 95 -73.49 24.90 26.62
C THR A 95 -72.08 24.84 27.19
N ALA A 96 -71.92 24.69 28.51
CA ALA A 96 -70.61 24.57 29.14
C ALA A 96 -69.86 23.31 28.67
N GLN A 97 -70.56 22.18 28.50
CA GLN A 97 -69.98 20.94 27.98
C GLN A 97 -69.58 21.06 26.51
N ILE A 98 -70.40 21.73 25.69
CA ILE A 98 -70.06 22.01 24.28
C ILE A 98 -68.82 22.90 24.21
N GLU A 99 -68.74 23.96 25.02
CA GLU A 99 -67.57 24.84 25.07
C GLU A 99 -66.30 24.11 25.53
N ALA A 100 -66.41 23.26 26.55
CA ALA A 100 -65.29 22.45 27.03
C ALA A 100 -64.80 21.45 25.95
N ALA A 101 -65.73 20.78 25.26
CA ALA A 101 -65.41 19.86 24.17
C ALA A 101 -64.78 20.58 22.97
N VAL A 102 -65.26 21.79 22.64
CA VAL A 102 -64.68 22.63 21.57
C VAL A 102 -63.25 23.04 21.94
N LYS A 103 -63.03 23.53 23.17
CA LYS A 103 -61.69 23.89 23.66
C LYS A 103 -60.72 22.72 23.59
N SER A 104 -61.10 21.55 24.13
CA SER A 104 -60.25 20.35 24.09
C SER A 104 -59.95 19.89 22.65
N ARG A 105 -60.93 19.97 21.74
CA ARG A 105 -60.72 19.66 20.32
C ARG A 105 -59.78 20.65 19.65
N ASP A 106 -59.91 21.94 19.93
CA ASP A 106 -59.09 22.97 19.32
C ASP A 106 -57.65 22.91 19.87
N GLU A 107 -57.46 22.63 21.16
CA GLU A 107 -56.15 22.31 21.76
C GLU A 107 -55.50 21.09 21.09
N ALA A 108 -56.27 20.02 20.85
CA ALA A 108 -55.76 18.83 20.15
C ALA A 108 -55.37 19.14 18.69
N ARG A 109 -56.09 20.03 18.01
CA ARG A 109 -55.72 20.50 16.66
C ARG A 109 -54.46 21.33 16.67
N GLU A 110 -54.31 22.24 17.62
CA GLU A 110 -53.09 23.05 17.77
C GLU A 110 -51.86 22.16 18.03
N GLN A 111 -51.98 21.13 18.87
CA GLN A 111 -50.90 20.17 19.09
C GLN A 111 -50.54 19.39 17.82
N ILE A 112 -51.55 18.98 17.04
CA ILE A 112 -51.33 18.30 15.75
C ILE A 112 -50.65 19.26 14.76
N GLU A 113 -51.09 20.52 14.68
CA GLU A 113 -50.49 21.53 13.81
C GLU A 113 -49.03 21.80 14.21
N GLN A 114 -48.72 21.94 15.49
CA GLN A 114 -47.35 22.08 16.00
C GLN A 114 -46.47 20.89 15.59
N ARG A 115 -46.95 19.65 15.80
CA ARG A 115 -46.23 18.46 15.35
C ARG A 115 -46.06 18.39 13.84
N ASN A 116 -47.05 18.83 13.06
CA ASN A 116 -46.93 18.89 11.61
C ASN A 116 -45.85 19.89 11.17
N TYR A 117 -45.71 21.03 11.84
CA TYR A 117 -44.62 21.98 11.57
C TYR A 117 -43.25 21.40 11.96
N GLU A 118 -43.14 20.74 13.11
CA GLU A 118 -41.91 20.05 13.52
C GLU A 118 -41.48 19.00 12.48
N ILE A 119 -42.41 18.13 12.06
CA ILE A 119 -42.17 17.13 11.02
C ILE A 119 -41.73 17.79 9.70
N ALA A 120 -42.36 18.89 9.30
CA ALA A 120 -41.97 19.59 8.07
C ALA A 120 -40.54 20.16 8.13
N ILE A 121 -40.13 20.66 9.29
CA ILE A 121 -38.75 21.14 9.51
C ILE A 121 -37.77 19.97 9.46
N GLU A 122 -38.06 18.87 10.16
CA GLU A 122 -37.23 17.66 10.15
C GLU A 122 -37.11 17.08 8.73
N MET A 123 -38.22 16.97 7.99
CA MET A 123 -38.22 16.54 6.59
C MET A 123 -37.36 17.46 5.72
N SER A 124 -37.48 18.79 5.87
CA SER A 124 -36.67 19.75 5.11
C SER A 124 -35.17 19.61 5.41
N GLN A 125 -34.80 19.36 6.68
CA GLN A 125 -33.42 19.12 7.07
C GLN A 125 -32.88 17.82 6.47
N LEU A 126 -33.66 16.73 6.53
CA LEU A 126 -33.30 15.47 5.91
C LEU A 126 -33.14 15.60 4.40
N GLU A 127 -34.04 16.27 3.71
CA GLU A 127 -33.95 16.54 2.27
C GLU A 127 -32.69 17.33 1.91
N ALA A 128 -32.32 18.33 2.72
CA ALA A 128 -31.08 19.08 2.54
C ALA A 128 -29.84 18.18 2.70
N THR A 129 -29.81 17.32 3.73
CA THR A 129 -28.69 16.37 3.94
C THR A 129 -28.59 15.34 2.81
N ILE A 130 -29.72 14.81 2.33
CA ILE A 130 -29.76 13.87 1.20
C ILE A 130 -29.25 14.54 -0.08
N SER A 131 -29.63 15.80 -0.32
CA SER A 131 -29.17 16.56 -1.48
C SER A 131 -27.66 16.78 -1.42
N GLY A 132 -27.12 17.21 -0.28
CA GLY A 132 -25.67 17.39 -0.09
C GLY A 132 -24.88 16.09 -0.28
N LEU A 133 -25.35 14.98 0.32
CA LEU A 133 -24.73 13.67 0.15
C LEU A 133 -24.78 13.20 -1.32
N SER A 134 -25.88 13.48 -2.03
CA SER A 134 -26.01 13.14 -3.44
C SER A 134 -25.00 13.91 -4.30
N GLU A 135 -24.82 15.20 -4.05
CA GLU A 135 -23.81 16.02 -4.72
C GLU A 135 -22.38 15.49 -4.45
N GLU A 136 -22.06 15.16 -3.20
CA GLU A 136 -20.76 14.56 -2.85
C GLU A 136 -20.52 13.22 -3.55
N VAL A 137 -21.54 12.36 -3.63
CA VAL A 137 -21.45 11.08 -4.36
C VAL A 137 -21.18 11.31 -5.84
N THR A 138 -21.85 12.28 -6.47
CA THR A 138 -21.59 12.60 -7.89
C THR A 138 -20.18 13.13 -8.10
N LYS A 139 -19.70 14.03 -7.21
CA LYS A 139 -18.34 14.57 -7.26
C LYS A 139 -17.30 13.46 -7.12
N LYS A 140 -17.41 12.62 -6.10
CA LYS A 140 -16.52 11.47 -5.90
C LYS A 140 -16.59 10.49 -7.07
N GLY A 141 -17.77 10.29 -7.67
CA GLY A 141 -17.93 9.49 -8.88
C GLY A 141 -17.09 10.02 -10.05
N THR A 142 -17.09 11.34 -10.28
CA THR A 142 -16.25 11.95 -11.33
C THR A 142 -14.75 11.85 -11.04
N GLU A 143 -14.34 12.01 -9.78
CA GLU A 143 -12.93 11.86 -9.37
C GLU A 143 -12.45 10.41 -9.56
N ILE A 144 -13.28 9.42 -9.22
CA ILE A 144 -13.00 8.00 -9.45
C ILE A 144 -12.86 7.71 -10.96
N GLU A 145 -13.71 8.28 -11.80
CA GLU A 145 -13.60 8.10 -13.26
C GLU A 145 -12.29 8.67 -13.82
N VAL A 146 -11.88 9.86 -13.35
CA VAL A 146 -10.60 10.48 -13.73
C VAL A 146 -9.42 9.63 -13.26
N LEU A 147 -9.44 9.17 -12.01
CA LEU A 147 -8.41 8.26 -11.47
C LEU A 147 -8.35 6.95 -12.27
N GLY A 148 -9.50 6.38 -12.63
CA GLY A 148 -9.58 5.19 -13.47
C GLY A 148 -8.92 5.37 -14.84
N LYS A 149 -9.16 6.52 -15.50
CA LYS A 149 -8.49 6.85 -16.78
C LYS A 149 -6.97 6.94 -16.62
N MET A 150 -6.49 7.62 -15.58
CA MET A 150 -5.04 7.73 -15.31
C MET A 150 -4.39 6.38 -14.99
N VAL A 151 -5.10 5.45 -14.34
CA VAL A 151 -4.59 4.09 -14.09
C VAL A 151 -4.44 3.34 -15.40
N VAL A 152 -5.45 3.37 -16.27
CA VAL A 152 -5.38 2.72 -17.60
C VAL A 152 -4.23 3.28 -18.45
N GLU A 153 -4.01 4.60 -18.44
CA GLU A 153 -2.87 5.23 -19.11
C GLU A 153 -1.53 4.76 -18.53
N ARG A 154 -1.40 4.70 -17.19
CA ARG A 154 -0.19 4.19 -16.54
C ARG A 154 0.06 2.71 -16.85
N ASP A 155 -0.97 1.87 -16.86
CA ASP A 155 -0.84 0.45 -17.21
C ASP A 155 -0.38 0.27 -18.66
N SER A 156 -0.85 1.12 -19.57
CA SER A 156 -0.38 1.11 -20.96
C SER A 156 1.11 1.47 -21.09
N ARG A 157 1.56 2.47 -20.31
CA ARG A 157 2.97 2.89 -20.26
C ARG A 157 3.86 1.83 -19.60
N ILE A 158 3.38 1.17 -18.55
CA ILE A 158 4.07 0.04 -17.93
C ILE A 158 4.25 -1.09 -18.94
N SER A 159 3.20 -1.44 -19.69
CA SER A 159 3.27 -2.48 -20.72
C SER A 159 4.27 -2.16 -21.84
N GLU A 160 4.46 -0.88 -22.17
CA GLU A 160 5.46 -0.42 -23.13
C GLU A 160 6.88 -0.55 -22.56
N MET A 161 7.12 -0.06 -21.34
CA MET A 161 8.42 -0.21 -20.67
C MET A 161 8.81 -1.67 -20.46
N GLU A 162 7.87 -2.55 -20.12
CA GLU A 162 8.14 -3.99 -19.99
C GLU A 162 8.62 -4.60 -21.31
N ARG A 163 8.07 -4.14 -22.44
CA ARG A 163 8.50 -4.56 -23.78
C ARG A 163 9.91 -4.07 -24.08
N GLU A 164 10.20 -2.79 -23.82
CA GLU A 164 11.54 -2.22 -24.02
C GLU A 164 12.60 -2.93 -23.15
N ILE A 165 12.27 -3.24 -21.89
CA ILE A 165 13.16 -4.00 -21.01
C ILE A 165 13.42 -5.41 -21.57
N ALA A 166 12.40 -6.06 -22.13
CA ALA A 166 12.58 -7.38 -22.75
C ALA A 166 13.49 -7.32 -23.99
N GLU A 167 13.31 -6.30 -24.84
CA GLU A 167 14.16 -6.07 -26.02
C GLU A 167 15.61 -5.76 -25.62
N LEU A 168 15.82 -4.90 -24.62
CA LEU A 168 17.14 -4.57 -24.09
C LEU A 168 17.83 -5.81 -23.51
N LYS A 169 17.12 -6.63 -22.73
CA LYS A 169 17.65 -7.89 -22.20
C LYS A 169 18.09 -8.83 -23.32
N GLN A 170 17.25 -9.01 -24.34
CA GLN A 170 17.61 -9.85 -25.49
C GLN A 170 18.84 -9.32 -26.23
N SER A 171 18.94 -8.01 -26.44
CA SER A 171 20.12 -7.39 -27.05
C SER A 171 21.40 -7.53 -26.20
N GLY A 172 21.23 -7.49 -24.87
CA GLY A 172 22.30 -7.70 -23.90
C GLY A 172 22.80 -9.14 -23.92
N ASP A 173 21.88 -10.11 -23.96
CA ASP A 173 22.20 -11.54 -24.07
C ASP A 173 22.92 -11.86 -25.39
N ASP A 174 22.46 -11.29 -26.50
CA ASP A 174 23.11 -11.43 -27.82
C ASP A 174 24.55 -10.85 -27.81
N SER A 175 24.73 -9.70 -27.16
CA SER A 175 26.02 -9.04 -27.04
C SER A 175 26.97 -9.82 -26.14
N SER A 176 26.47 -10.33 -25.02
CA SER A 176 27.19 -11.22 -24.11
C SER A 176 27.63 -12.51 -24.81
N ALA A 177 26.75 -13.12 -25.61
CA ALA A 177 27.08 -14.31 -26.40
C ALA A 177 28.19 -14.02 -27.43
N LYS A 178 28.16 -12.85 -28.10
CA LYS A 178 29.22 -12.41 -29.01
C LYS A 178 30.55 -12.20 -28.28
N LEU A 179 30.54 -11.55 -27.12
CA LEU A 179 31.74 -11.34 -26.30
C LEU A 179 32.36 -12.67 -25.87
N ARG A 180 31.54 -13.61 -25.37
CA ARG A 180 32.00 -14.95 -25.00
C ARG A 180 32.62 -15.71 -26.18
N ASN A 181 32.04 -15.57 -27.38
CA ASN A 181 32.62 -16.15 -28.60
C ASN A 181 33.98 -15.52 -28.94
N LEU A 182 34.13 -14.20 -28.83
CA LEU A 182 35.43 -13.54 -29.06
C LEU A 182 36.46 -13.95 -28.00
N GLU A 183 36.07 -14.04 -26.73
CA GLU A 183 36.92 -14.49 -25.64
C GLU A 183 37.43 -15.92 -25.87
N THR A 184 36.54 -16.85 -26.22
CA THR A 184 36.96 -18.24 -26.56
C THR A 184 37.90 -18.31 -27.76
N LYS A 185 37.74 -17.45 -28.77
CA LYS A 185 38.68 -17.33 -29.89
C LYS A 185 40.04 -16.80 -29.45
N LEU A 186 40.06 -15.80 -28.56
CA LEU A 186 41.29 -15.25 -28.00
C LEU A 186 42.04 -16.29 -27.18
N ASP A 187 41.32 -17.04 -26.34
CA ASP A 187 41.88 -18.14 -25.56
C ASP A 187 42.45 -19.25 -26.43
N ALA A 188 41.81 -19.55 -27.57
CA ALA A 188 42.33 -20.51 -28.54
C ALA A 188 43.62 -20.02 -29.23
N GLN A 189 43.85 -18.71 -29.33
CA GLN A 189 45.07 -18.14 -29.94
C GLN A 189 46.27 -18.08 -28.97
N ARG A 190 46.03 -17.95 -27.66
CA ARG A 190 47.09 -17.94 -26.63
C ARG A 190 48.13 -19.06 -26.76
N PRO A 191 47.76 -20.36 -26.87
CA PRO A 191 48.74 -21.43 -26.97
C PRO A 191 49.57 -21.35 -28.26
N VAL A 192 48.98 -20.86 -29.36
CA VAL A 192 49.69 -20.73 -30.64
C VAL A 192 50.83 -19.71 -30.54
N ILE A 193 50.59 -18.58 -29.87
CA ILE A 193 51.61 -17.55 -29.67
C ILE A 193 52.70 -18.02 -28.71
N ILE A 194 52.33 -18.74 -27.63
CA ILE A 194 53.29 -19.36 -26.71
C ILE A 194 54.23 -20.30 -27.48
N ASP A 195 53.67 -21.19 -28.30
CA ASP A 195 54.46 -22.10 -29.11
C ASP A 195 55.33 -21.34 -30.11
N HIS A 196 54.82 -20.29 -30.75
CA HIS A 196 55.61 -19.50 -31.68
C HIS A 196 56.81 -18.80 -31.02
N LEU A 197 56.63 -18.15 -29.87
CA LEU A 197 57.73 -17.55 -29.09
C LEU A 197 58.78 -18.58 -28.67
N LYS A 198 58.34 -19.79 -28.30
CA LYS A 198 59.26 -20.89 -27.98
C LYS A 198 60.10 -21.31 -29.19
N HIS A 199 59.50 -21.38 -30.38
CA HIS A 199 60.25 -21.68 -31.61
C HIS A 199 61.20 -20.55 -31.99
N ILE A 200 60.80 -19.29 -31.78
CA ILE A 200 61.68 -18.12 -31.94
C ILE A 200 62.91 -18.24 -31.05
N SER A 201 62.75 -18.45 -29.74
CA SER A 201 63.88 -18.61 -28.80
C SER A 201 64.85 -19.69 -29.28
N LYS A 202 64.32 -20.86 -29.67
CA LYS A 202 65.14 -21.98 -30.15
C LYS A 202 65.89 -21.66 -31.44
N ALA A 203 65.23 -21.02 -32.40
CA ALA A 203 65.87 -20.62 -33.66
C ALA A 203 66.96 -19.57 -33.42
N TYR A 204 66.70 -18.59 -32.55
CA TYR A 204 67.66 -17.56 -32.15
C TYR A 204 68.92 -18.17 -31.52
N GLU A 205 68.76 -19.10 -30.57
CA GLU A 205 69.86 -19.85 -29.96
C GLU A 205 70.67 -20.65 -30.98
N GLN A 206 69.99 -21.37 -31.90
CA GLN A 206 70.65 -22.19 -32.92
C GLN A 206 71.46 -21.36 -33.92
N ILE A 207 70.93 -20.21 -34.34
CA ILE A 207 71.64 -19.34 -35.29
C ILE A 207 72.81 -18.67 -34.60
N ASN A 208 72.66 -18.23 -33.34
CA ASN A 208 73.79 -17.72 -32.55
C ASN A 208 74.91 -18.76 -32.41
N GLU A 209 74.56 -20.03 -32.24
CA GLU A 209 75.56 -21.10 -32.21
C GLU A 209 76.30 -21.25 -33.54
N ILE A 210 75.62 -21.11 -34.67
CA ILE A 210 76.25 -21.10 -36.01
C ILE A 210 77.21 -19.91 -36.16
N VAL A 211 76.78 -18.72 -35.73
CA VAL A 211 77.61 -17.50 -35.72
C VAL A 211 78.88 -17.73 -34.90
N ARG A 212 78.74 -18.34 -33.71
CA ARG A 212 79.85 -18.65 -32.80
C ARG A 212 80.84 -19.65 -33.41
N ILE A 213 80.35 -20.70 -34.05
CA ILE A 213 81.22 -21.70 -34.70
C ILE A 213 81.97 -21.06 -35.88
N ALA A 214 81.33 -20.16 -36.63
CA ALA A 214 81.90 -19.53 -37.81
C ALA A 214 82.93 -18.43 -37.50
N ASP A 215 82.84 -17.80 -36.33
CA ASP A 215 83.74 -16.72 -35.92
C ASP A 215 84.92 -17.24 -35.07
N GLU A 216 86.13 -17.16 -35.62
CA GLU A 216 87.35 -17.61 -34.93
C GLU A 216 87.77 -16.66 -33.80
N ASN A 217 87.18 -15.45 -33.70
CA ASN A 217 87.54 -14.41 -32.74
C ASN A 217 86.55 -14.27 -31.56
N SER A 218 85.48 -15.08 -31.49
CA SER A 218 84.37 -14.86 -30.54
C SER A 218 84.48 -15.62 -29.21
N ILE A 219 85.65 -16.14 -28.84
CA ILE A 219 85.82 -16.97 -27.64
C ILE A 219 85.62 -16.14 -26.34
N ASP A 220 85.76 -14.81 -26.38
CA ASP A 220 85.83 -13.96 -25.17
C ASP A 220 84.58 -13.11 -24.86
N GLN A 221 83.43 -13.32 -25.51
CA GLN A 221 82.20 -12.54 -25.23
C GLN A 221 81.04 -13.46 -24.83
N SER A 222 81.13 -14.05 -23.64
CA SER A 222 80.19 -15.09 -23.17
C SER A 222 78.96 -14.60 -22.39
N ASP A 223 78.86 -13.33 -22.00
CA ASP A 223 78.01 -13.00 -20.83
C ASP A 223 76.70 -12.23 -21.13
N SER A 224 76.17 -12.28 -22.35
CA SER A 224 74.85 -11.69 -22.63
C SER A 224 74.00 -12.58 -23.52
N LEU A 225 73.64 -13.75 -22.98
CA LEU A 225 72.56 -14.58 -23.51
C LEU A 225 71.41 -14.53 -22.50
N ASP A 226 70.67 -13.42 -22.51
CA ASP A 226 69.34 -13.42 -21.94
C ASP A 226 68.36 -13.66 -23.10
N SER A 227 67.77 -14.85 -23.14
CA SER A 227 66.74 -15.16 -24.14
C SER A 227 65.54 -14.25 -23.90
N SER A 228 65.50 -13.14 -24.62
CA SER A 228 64.50 -12.07 -24.45
C SER A 228 63.09 -12.47 -24.91
N PHE A 229 62.93 -13.65 -25.53
CA PHE A 229 61.68 -14.09 -26.15
C PHE A 229 60.94 -15.12 -25.28
N VAL A 230 60.73 -14.77 -24.00
CA VAL A 230 59.92 -15.56 -23.07
C VAL A 230 58.51 -14.98 -23.04
N TRP A 231 57.51 -15.85 -23.15
CA TRP A 231 56.12 -15.48 -22.92
C TRP A 231 55.98 -14.82 -21.55
N LYS A 232 55.51 -13.57 -21.52
CA LYS A 232 55.12 -12.89 -20.29
C LYS A 232 53.62 -13.05 -20.13
N GLU A 233 53.18 -13.31 -18.90
CA GLU A 233 51.76 -13.31 -18.50
C GLU A 233 51.22 -11.87 -18.51
N MET A 234 51.29 -11.22 -19.67
CA MET A 234 50.82 -9.87 -19.97
C MET A 234 50.08 -9.89 -21.32
N ASP A 235 49.40 -8.78 -21.63
CA ASP A 235 48.53 -8.55 -22.79
C ASP A 235 48.91 -9.31 -24.08
N VAL A 236 47.91 -9.94 -24.73
CA VAL A 236 48.09 -10.73 -25.96
C VAL A 236 48.69 -9.86 -27.08
N GLU A 237 48.34 -8.58 -27.12
CA GLU A 237 48.93 -7.59 -28.04
C GLU A 237 50.43 -7.43 -27.80
N GLN A 238 50.87 -7.34 -26.54
CA GLN A 238 52.28 -7.22 -26.20
C GLN A 238 53.06 -8.50 -26.55
N ASN A 239 52.44 -9.67 -26.39
CA ASN A 239 53.04 -10.95 -26.79
C ASN A 239 53.14 -11.09 -28.32
N LEU A 240 52.17 -10.58 -29.09
CA LEU A 240 52.25 -10.50 -30.55
C LEU A 240 53.36 -9.55 -31.01
N ARG A 241 53.55 -8.41 -30.35
CA ARG A 241 54.67 -7.50 -30.62
C ARG A 241 56.02 -8.14 -30.33
N THR A 242 56.15 -8.80 -29.18
CA THR A 242 57.37 -9.53 -28.79
C THR A 242 57.66 -10.67 -29.78
N SER A 243 56.62 -11.33 -30.29
CA SER A 243 56.74 -12.32 -31.36
C SER A 243 57.27 -11.71 -32.65
N LEU A 244 56.73 -10.58 -33.08
CA LEU A 244 57.22 -9.88 -34.27
C LEU A 244 58.69 -9.47 -34.12
N GLU A 245 59.04 -8.81 -33.01
CA GLU A 245 60.41 -8.41 -32.70
C GLU A 245 61.37 -9.60 -32.68
N GLY A 246 60.94 -10.75 -32.14
CA GLY A 246 61.71 -11.98 -32.16
C GLY A 246 61.93 -12.56 -33.55
N THR A 247 60.91 -12.58 -34.40
CA THR A 247 61.08 -13.02 -35.80
C THR A 247 62.03 -12.12 -36.59
N VAL A 248 61.97 -10.80 -36.39
CA VAL A 248 62.88 -9.84 -37.02
C VAL A 248 64.32 -10.06 -36.54
N SER A 249 64.51 -10.23 -35.23
CA SER A 249 65.83 -10.48 -34.64
C SER A 249 66.47 -11.77 -35.15
N ILE A 250 65.69 -12.85 -35.32
CA ILE A 250 66.14 -14.10 -35.93
C ILE A 250 66.58 -13.88 -37.37
N TYR A 251 65.81 -13.13 -38.16
CA TYR A 251 66.12 -12.86 -39.55
C TYR A 251 67.45 -12.08 -39.70
N GLU A 252 67.63 -11.02 -38.91
CA GLU A 252 68.87 -10.25 -38.89
C GLU A 252 70.06 -11.11 -38.48
N LEU A 253 69.90 -11.90 -37.42
CA LEU A 253 70.94 -12.81 -36.95
C LEU A 253 71.27 -13.90 -37.98
N ALA A 254 70.27 -14.42 -38.71
CA ALA A 254 70.47 -15.38 -39.79
C ALA A 254 71.30 -14.80 -40.93
N SER A 255 71.06 -13.53 -41.28
CA SER A 255 71.83 -12.81 -42.29
C SER A 255 73.30 -12.66 -41.87
N VAL A 256 73.55 -12.30 -40.61
CA VAL A 256 74.91 -12.22 -40.05
C VAL A 256 75.59 -13.60 -40.06
N ALA A 257 74.88 -14.64 -39.63
CA ALA A 257 75.38 -16.02 -39.65
C ALA A 257 75.78 -16.47 -41.05
N PHE A 258 74.94 -16.17 -42.04
CA PHE A 258 75.20 -16.48 -43.44
C PHE A 258 76.48 -15.81 -43.95
N GLU A 259 76.65 -14.51 -43.73
CA GLU A 259 77.86 -13.80 -44.17
C GLU A 259 79.12 -14.32 -43.48
N LYS A 260 79.07 -14.64 -42.18
CA LYS A 260 80.22 -15.22 -41.47
C LYS A 260 80.59 -16.60 -42.00
N VAL A 261 79.61 -17.50 -42.16
CA VAL A 261 79.84 -18.85 -42.73
C VAL A 261 80.41 -18.75 -44.14
N LYS A 262 79.87 -17.86 -44.97
CA LYS A 262 80.36 -17.58 -46.32
C LYS A 262 81.82 -17.11 -46.30
N SER A 263 82.16 -16.13 -45.47
CA SER A 263 83.56 -15.66 -45.35
C SER A 263 84.52 -16.77 -44.91
N ARG A 264 84.07 -17.68 -44.04
CA ARG A 264 84.86 -18.82 -43.57
C ARG A 264 85.09 -19.84 -44.68
N ILE A 265 84.05 -20.14 -45.47
CA ILE A 265 84.16 -21.01 -46.65
C ILE A 265 85.14 -20.41 -47.66
N GLU A 266 85.03 -19.11 -47.95
CA GLU A 266 85.95 -18.42 -48.86
C GLU A 266 87.40 -18.43 -48.37
N LYS A 267 87.64 -18.26 -47.06
CA LYS A 267 88.97 -18.40 -46.45
C LYS A 267 89.51 -19.83 -46.61
N ARG A 268 88.69 -20.85 -46.30
CA ARG A 268 89.07 -22.26 -46.46
C ARG A 268 89.34 -22.63 -47.92
N ASN A 269 88.56 -22.10 -48.87
CA ASN A 269 88.79 -22.32 -50.29
C ASN A 269 90.13 -21.71 -50.76
N ARG A 270 90.49 -20.52 -50.27
CA ARG A 270 91.82 -19.93 -50.52
C ARG A 270 92.93 -20.81 -49.95
N GLU A 271 92.80 -21.25 -48.70
CA GLU A 271 93.79 -22.13 -48.07
C GLU A 271 93.93 -23.48 -48.79
N VAL A 272 92.82 -24.08 -49.25
CA VAL A 272 92.83 -25.30 -50.06
C VAL A 272 93.54 -25.06 -51.39
N LYS A 273 93.27 -23.95 -52.07
CA LYS A 273 93.94 -23.59 -53.32
C LYS A 273 95.45 -23.40 -53.11
N ASP A 274 95.86 -22.69 -52.06
CA ASP A 274 97.27 -22.51 -51.72
C ASP A 274 97.96 -23.86 -51.42
N LEU A 275 97.26 -24.79 -50.77
CA LEU A 275 97.74 -26.15 -50.53
C LEU A 275 97.83 -26.97 -51.82
N GLU A 276 96.85 -26.86 -52.73
CA GLU A 276 96.87 -27.51 -54.05
C GLU A 276 98.02 -27.00 -54.92
N GLU A 277 98.29 -25.69 -54.90
CA GLU A 277 99.43 -25.08 -55.57
C GLU A 277 100.76 -25.60 -54.98
N LYS A 278 100.88 -25.70 -53.65
CA LYS A 278 102.04 -26.30 -52.98
C LYS A 278 102.22 -27.78 -53.34
N VAL A 279 101.14 -28.57 -53.37
CA VAL A 279 101.21 -29.99 -53.76
C VAL A 279 101.62 -30.12 -55.23
N SER A 280 101.11 -29.26 -56.11
CA SER A 280 101.48 -29.21 -57.52
C SER A 280 102.96 -28.85 -57.71
N ALA A 281 103.48 -27.89 -56.95
CA ALA A 281 104.90 -27.53 -56.92
C ALA A 281 105.77 -28.71 -56.47
N LEU A 282 105.41 -29.38 -55.36
CA LEU A 282 106.11 -30.57 -54.86
C LEU A 282 106.06 -31.76 -55.85
N LEU A 283 104.95 -31.94 -56.57
CA LEU A 283 104.85 -32.93 -57.65
C LEU A 283 105.77 -32.59 -58.82
N GLY A 284 105.86 -31.31 -59.19
CA GLY A 284 106.82 -30.80 -60.17
C GLY A 284 108.27 -31.06 -59.76
N GLU A 285 108.63 -30.74 -58.50
CA GLU A 285 109.95 -31.03 -57.94
C GLU A 285 110.24 -32.53 -57.92
N LYS A 286 109.29 -33.38 -57.51
CA LYS A 286 109.41 -34.84 -57.59
C LYS A 286 109.66 -35.30 -59.03
N GLN A 287 108.96 -34.74 -60.01
CA GLN A 287 109.14 -35.07 -61.41
C GLN A 287 110.52 -34.63 -61.92
N HIS A 288 110.99 -33.45 -61.50
CA HIS A 288 112.32 -32.92 -61.79
C HIS A 288 113.44 -33.78 -61.18
N ILE A 289 113.30 -34.18 -59.90
CA ILE A 289 114.18 -35.15 -59.23
C ILE A 289 114.13 -36.50 -59.95
N GLY A 290 112.95 -36.95 -60.39
CA GLY A 290 112.77 -38.16 -61.18
C GLY A 290 113.46 -38.10 -62.55
N THR A 291 113.47 -36.94 -63.21
CA THR A 291 114.27 -36.73 -64.43
C THR A 291 115.76 -36.70 -64.12
N LEU A 292 116.21 -35.99 -63.09
CA LEU A 292 117.61 -35.92 -62.66
C LEU A 292 118.16 -37.32 -62.29
N LEU A 293 117.37 -38.17 -61.62
CA LEU A 293 117.76 -39.55 -61.31
C LEU A 293 117.83 -40.43 -62.56
N ARG A 294 116.93 -40.25 -63.54
CA ARG A 294 117.05 -40.92 -64.85
C ARG A 294 118.28 -40.44 -65.62
N SER A 295 118.60 -39.15 -65.59
CA SER A 295 119.81 -38.56 -66.18
C SER A 295 121.08 -39.07 -65.48
N ALA A 296 121.08 -39.19 -64.15
CA ALA A 296 122.20 -39.73 -63.38
C ALA A 296 122.40 -41.23 -63.64
N LEU A 297 121.32 -42.00 -63.76
CA LEU A 297 121.36 -43.43 -64.12
C LEU A 297 121.80 -43.67 -65.58
N SER A 298 121.48 -42.75 -66.51
CA SER A 298 122.01 -42.84 -67.89
C SER A 298 123.45 -42.32 -68.01
N SER A 299 123.92 -41.48 -67.06
CA SER A 299 125.31 -40.95 -67.05
C SER A 299 126.36 -41.97 -66.61
N LYS A 300 125.96 -43.04 -65.88
CA LYS A 300 126.90 -44.05 -65.35
C LYS A 300 127.08 -45.27 -66.26
N THR A 301 126.40 -45.33 -67.40
CA THR A 301 126.51 -46.42 -68.40
C THR A 301 127.22 -46.03 -69.69
N ASN A 302 127.52 -44.74 -69.92
CA ASN A 302 128.17 -44.26 -71.17
C ASN A 302 129.51 -43.52 -70.96
N GLN A 303 130.10 -43.54 -69.76
CA GLN A 303 131.38 -42.87 -69.46
C GLN A 303 132.64 -43.76 -69.54
N VAL A 304 132.53 -45.01 -70.01
CA VAL A 304 133.70 -45.90 -70.20
C VAL A 304 133.88 -46.34 -71.66
N LEU A 305 132.99 -45.96 -72.56
CA LEU A 305 133.20 -46.14 -74.00
C LEU A 305 133.31 -44.78 -74.67
N GLN A 306 134.57 -44.36 -74.75
CA GLN A 306 135.13 -43.52 -75.80
C GLN A 306 134.74 -42.05 -75.69
N VAL A 307 135.67 -41.15 -75.34
CA VAL A 307 136.86 -40.89 -76.19
C VAL A 307 136.45 -40.75 -77.67
N ALA A 308 135.32 -40.10 -77.89
CA ALA A 308 134.92 -39.55 -79.17
C ALA A 308 134.42 -38.13 -78.94
N GLU A 309 135.22 -37.21 -79.48
CA GLU A 309 134.77 -35.91 -80.00
C GLU A 309 134.62 -34.76 -79.00
N GLU A 310 135.77 -34.43 -78.41
CA GLU A 310 136.31 -33.07 -78.43
C GLU A 310 135.82 -32.26 -79.67
N GLY A 311 135.04 -31.21 -79.45
CA GLY A 311 134.63 -30.30 -80.53
C GLY A 311 133.76 -29.15 -80.04
N LEU A 312 134.30 -27.94 -80.16
CA LEU A 312 133.62 -26.64 -80.05
C LEU A 312 133.38 -26.06 -78.64
N ARG A 313 134.51 -25.70 -78.04
CA ARG A 313 134.75 -24.33 -77.54
C ARG A 313 134.68 -23.34 -78.71
N GLU A 314 133.52 -22.74 -79.01
CA GLU A 314 133.48 -21.53 -79.87
C GLU A 314 132.13 -20.77 -79.79
N ALA A 315 132.25 -19.46 -79.50
CA ALA A 315 131.23 -18.39 -79.56
C ALA A 315 130.11 -18.40 -78.48
N GLY A 316 129.78 -17.32 -77.78
CA GLY A 316 130.11 -15.90 -77.94
C GLY A 316 129.29 -15.06 -76.94
N ILE A 317 129.83 -13.91 -76.57
CA ILE A 317 129.37 -12.91 -75.58
C ILE A 317 128.33 -11.95 -76.22
N ASP A 318 127.41 -11.34 -75.47
CA ASP A 318 127.26 -9.86 -75.54
C ASP A 318 126.54 -9.17 -74.36
N LEU A 319 127.04 -7.96 -74.04
CA LEU A 319 126.60 -6.95 -73.09
C LEU A 319 126.13 -5.71 -73.88
N LYS A 320 125.19 -4.89 -73.38
CA LYS A 320 125.22 -3.43 -73.66
C LYS A 320 124.37 -2.56 -72.74
N LEU A 321 124.99 -1.45 -72.38
CA LEU A 321 124.55 -0.27 -71.61
C LEU A 321 124.79 0.99 -72.47
N ASN A 322 124.21 2.12 -72.04
CA ASN A 322 124.34 3.52 -72.50
C ASN A 322 123.31 3.94 -73.57
N GLY A 323 122.76 5.16 -73.60
CA GLY A 323 122.97 6.38 -72.81
C GLY A 323 122.59 7.64 -73.63
N HIS A 324 122.28 8.73 -72.93
CA HIS A 324 122.46 10.15 -73.28
C HIS A 324 121.59 10.89 -74.35
N ASP A 325 120.96 11.96 -73.86
CA ASP A 325 121.09 13.38 -74.28
C ASP A 325 120.35 13.99 -75.49
N LYS A 326 119.76 15.16 -75.16
CA LYS A 326 119.79 16.48 -75.85
C LYS A 326 118.55 16.98 -76.59
N ASN A 327 118.09 18.12 -76.07
CA ASN A 327 117.72 19.39 -76.71
C ASN A 327 116.78 19.39 -77.93
N GLY A 328 115.61 19.98 -77.71
CA GLY A 328 115.27 21.31 -78.21
C GLY A 328 114.71 21.40 -79.64
N SER A 329 113.52 21.98 -79.78
CA SER A 329 113.19 22.87 -80.89
C SER A 329 111.91 23.65 -80.61
N HIS A 330 111.96 24.94 -80.91
CA HIS A 330 110.85 25.88 -80.98
C HIS A 330 109.87 25.56 -82.13
N GLY A 331 108.64 26.08 -81.99
CA GLY A 331 107.54 26.10 -82.97
C GLY A 331 106.34 25.33 -82.40
N GLU A 332 105.12 25.82 -82.29
CA GLU A 332 104.40 26.85 -83.03
C GLU A 332 103.26 27.38 -82.15
N ALA A 333 103.05 28.70 -82.18
CA ALA A 333 102.04 29.43 -81.39
C ALA A 333 100.57 29.14 -81.81
N GLU A 334 100.32 28.07 -82.55
CA GLU A 334 98.97 27.61 -82.94
C GLU A 334 98.51 26.39 -82.10
N ASP A 335 99.44 25.65 -81.48
CA ASP A 335 99.12 24.47 -80.64
C ASP A 335 98.68 24.88 -79.22
N GLU A 336 99.15 26.03 -78.72
CA GLU A 336 98.69 26.63 -77.46
C GLU A 336 97.24 27.13 -77.56
N VAL A 337 96.82 27.68 -78.70
CA VAL A 337 95.44 28.16 -78.89
C VAL A 337 94.47 26.98 -78.99
N TYR A 338 94.85 25.89 -79.67
CA TYR A 338 94.04 24.67 -79.75
C TYR A 338 93.98 23.90 -78.42
N THR A 339 95.08 23.83 -77.66
CA THR A 339 95.06 23.21 -76.32
C THR A 339 94.34 24.08 -75.29
N LEU A 340 94.46 25.41 -75.34
CA LEU A 340 93.69 26.33 -74.50
C LEU A 340 92.20 26.32 -74.85
N ALA A 341 91.86 26.24 -76.14
CA ALA A 341 90.48 26.10 -76.60
C ALA A 341 89.88 24.74 -76.19
N GLY A 342 90.65 23.65 -76.24
CA GLY A 342 90.22 22.33 -75.75
C GLY A 342 90.06 22.27 -74.23
N ALA A 343 90.96 22.93 -73.47
CA ALA A 343 90.82 23.07 -72.02
C ALA A 343 89.63 23.96 -71.64
N LEU A 344 89.38 25.05 -72.39
CA LEU A 344 88.21 25.91 -72.23
C LEU A 344 86.92 25.16 -72.58
N GLU A 345 86.91 24.38 -73.65
CA GLU A 345 85.76 23.55 -74.05
C GLU A 345 85.46 22.48 -73.00
N ASN A 346 86.48 21.84 -72.44
CA ASN A 346 86.32 20.84 -71.37
C ASN A 346 85.85 21.48 -70.05
N THR A 347 86.35 22.67 -69.69
CA THR A 347 85.87 23.42 -68.51
C THR A 347 84.44 23.94 -68.70
N VAL A 348 84.08 24.38 -69.92
CA VAL A 348 82.71 24.74 -70.25
C VAL A 348 81.80 23.52 -70.18
N LYS A 349 82.18 22.36 -70.75
CA LYS A 349 81.40 21.11 -70.67
C LYS A 349 81.22 20.62 -69.24
N THR A 350 82.25 20.64 -68.42
CA THR A 350 82.15 20.29 -66.99
C THR A 350 81.25 21.26 -66.23
N SER A 351 81.40 22.57 -66.44
CA SER A 351 80.49 23.56 -65.85
C SER A 351 79.04 23.40 -66.33
N GLN A 352 78.82 22.99 -67.59
CA GLN A 352 77.50 22.73 -68.14
C GLN A 352 76.84 21.52 -67.45
N ILE A 353 77.60 20.46 -67.18
CA ILE A 353 77.13 19.28 -66.43
C ILE A 353 76.80 19.67 -64.99
N GLU A 354 77.67 20.41 -64.31
CA GLU A 354 77.41 20.91 -62.94
C GLU A 354 76.16 21.80 -62.89
N ILE A 355 75.94 22.66 -63.89
CA ILE A 355 74.72 23.49 -63.99
C ILE A 355 73.47 22.60 -64.14
N VAL A 356 73.53 21.51 -64.89
CA VAL A 356 72.41 20.56 -65.05
C VAL A 356 72.17 19.79 -63.74
N GLU A 357 73.21 19.33 -63.06
CA GLU A 357 73.11 18.64 -61.77
C GLU A 357 72.51 19.56 -60.69
N LEU A 358 72.98 20.80 -60.59
CA LEU A 358 72.42 21.79 -59.66
C LEU A 358 70.95 22.11 -59.99
N ARG A 359 70.56 22.15 -61.27
CA ARG A 359 69.15 22.33 -61.66
C ARG A 359 68.30 21.15 -61.20
N HIS A 360 68.73 19.92 -61.41
CA HIS A 360 68.01 18.73 -60.93
C HIS A 360 67.92 18.72 -59.40
N LEU A 361 68.97 19.12 -58.68
CA LEU A 361 68.97 19.18 -57.23
C LEU A 361 68.00 20.25 -56.71
N VAL A 362 67.93 21.42 -57.37
CA VAL A 362 66.94 22.45 -57.07
C VAL A 362 65.51 21.97 -57.38
N GLU A 363 65.29 21.24 -58.48
CA GLU A 363 63.99 20.65 -58.80
C GLU A 363 63.57 19.57 -57.80
N ALA A 364 64.50 18.73 -57.34
CA ALA A 364 64.28 17.76 -56.28
C ALA A 364 63.90 18.43 -54.95
N LEU A 365 64.62 19.48 -54.54
CA LEU A 365 64.30 20.25 -53.34
C LEU A 365 62.94 20.97 -53.46
N ARG A 366 62.57 21.45 -54.65
CA ARG A 366 61.22 22.02 -54.88
C ARG A 366 60.13 20.95 -54.76
N ALA A 367 60.36 19.75 -55.29
CA ALA A 367 59.42 18.64 -55.16
C ALA A 367 59.26 18.23 -53.69
N GLU A 368 60.36 18.09 -52.95
CA GLU A 368 60.35 17.78 -51.51
C GLU A 368 59.63 18.86 -50.70
N SER A 369 59.90 20.14 -50.97
CA SER A 369 59.18 21.26 -50.34
C SER A 369 57.68 21.24 -50.65
N SER A 370 57.29 20.89 -51.88
CA SER A 370 55.88 20.77 -52.26
C SER A 370 55.17 19.62 -51.55
N LEU A 371 55.86 18.49 -51.36
CA LEU A 371 55.36 17.34 -50.61
C LEU A 371 55.18 17.68 -49.13
N LEU A 372 56.19 18.33 -48.53
CA LEU A 372 56.13 18.75 -47.12
C LEU A 372 54.99 19.75 -46.89
N LYS A 373 54.79 20.67 -47.84
CA LYS A 373 53.66 21.61 -47.81
C LYS A 373 52.32 20.88 -47.89
N ALA A 374 52.18 19.89 -48.78
CA ALA A 374 50.96 19.09 -48.87
C ALA A 374 50.67 18.31 -47.58
N HIS A 375 51.71 17.79 -46.92
CA HIS A 375 51.58 17.11 -45.63
C HIS A 375 51.15 18.07 -44.51
N LEU A 376 51.73 19.28 -44.45
CA LEU A 376 51.31 20.31 -43.50
C LEU A 376 49.87 20.75 -43.73
N ASP A 377 49.45 20.93 -44.99
CA ASP A 377 48.07 21.28 -45.33
C ASP A 377 47.08 20.16 -44.97
N ALA A 378 47.50 18.88 -45.09
CA ALA A 378 46.71 17.73 -44.66
C ALA A 378 46.58 17.70 -43.12
N GLN A 379 47.69 17.85 -42.40
CA GLN A 379 47.68 17.91 -40.93
C GLN A 379 46.85 19.09 -40.41
N ALA A 380 46.91 20.26 -41.06
CA ALA A 380 46.10 21.41 -40.68
C ALA A 380 44.59 21.14 -40.82
N LYS A 381 44.18 20.40 -41.86
CA LYS A 381 42.78 19.97 -42.04
C LYS A 381 42.34 18.96 -40.99
N GLU A 382 43.19 17.99 -40.66
CA GLU A 382 42.90 17.01 -39.59
C GLU A 382 42.76 17.70 -38.24
N ILE A 383 43.68 18.61 -37.89
CA ILE A 383 43.59 19.42 -36.67
C ILE A 383 42.28 20.23 -36.66
N GLY A 384 41.91 20.85 -37.79
CA GLY A 384 40.65 21.57 -37.92
C GLY A 384 39.41 20.69 -37.68
N GLN A 385 39.43 19.45 -38.17
CA GLN A 385 38.34 18.49 -37.94
C GLN A 385 38.28 18.04 -36.47
N LEU A 386 39.42 17.72 -35.87
CA LEU A 386 39.49 17.35 -34.45
C LEU A 386 39.02 18.49 -33.54
N MET A 387 39.38 19.74 -33.85
CA MET A 387 38.90 20.90 -33.10
C MET A 387 37.37 21.07 -33.19
N LEU A 388 36.75 20.78 -34.34
CA LEU A 388 35.30 20.82 -34.48
C LEU A 388 34.63 19.71 -33.66
N GLN A 389 35.20 18.49 -33.69
CA GLN A 389 34.70 17.37 -32.90
C GLN A 389 34.79 17.64 -31.40
N ILE A 390 35.90 18.24 -30.94
CA ILE A 390 36.06 18.63 -29.53
C ILE A 390 34.97 19.60 -29.12
N LYS A 391 34.69 20.64 -29.92
CA LYS A 391 33.62 21.59 -29.61
C LYS A 391 32.24 20.94 -29.55
N GLU A 392 31.93 20.04 -30.48
CA GLU A 392 30.67 19.31 -30.46
C GLU A 392 30.53 18.43 -29.20
N LEU A 393 31.63 17.83 -28.74
CA LEU A 393 31.66 17.05 -27.51
C LEU A 393 31.50 17.95 -26.27
N GLU A 394 32.15 19.10 -26.23
CA GLU A 394 32.00 20.10 -25.15
C GLU A 394 30.55 20.60 -25.04
N GLU A 395 29.89 20.88 -26.17
CA GLU A 395 28.48 21.28 -26.18
C GLU A 395 27.56 20.14 -25.70
N LYS A 396 27.82 18.89 -26.11
CA LYS A 396 27.07 17.72 -25.63
C LYS A 396 27.27 17.49 -24.13
N GLU A 397 28.49 17.66 -23.63
CA GLU A 397 28.79 17.59 -22.20
C GLU A 397 28.03 18.66 -21.43
N HIS A 398 28.03 19.91 -21.92
CA HIS A 398 27.28 21.00 -21.31
C HIS A 398 25.78 20.70 -21.23
N MET A 399 25.16 20.28 -22.34
CA MET A 399 23.75 19.92 -22.38
C MET A 399 23.42 18.73 -21.46
N ALA A 400 24.32 17.75 -21.37
CA ALA A 400 24.18 16.62 -20.46
C ALA A 400 24.26 17.07 -18.99
N ASN A 401 25.17 17.98 -18.65
CA ASN A 401 25.31 18.52 -17.30
C ASN A 401 24.06 19.32 -16.90
N GLU A 402 23.53 20.20 -17.75
CA GLU A 402 22.28 20.93 -17.48
C GLU A 402 21.09 19.97 -17.29
N SER A 403 21.02 18.90 -18.09
CA SER A 403 19.99 17.87 -17.95
C SER A 403 20.10 17.13 -16.62
N VAL A 404 21.31 16.74 -16.21
CA VAL A 404 21.57 16.09 -14.92
C VAL A 404 21.23 17.02 -13.75
N GLU A 405 21.60 18.30 -13.83
CA GLU A 405 21.24 19.29 -12.81
C GLU A 405 19.71 19.44 -12.68
N GLY A 406 18.99 19.51 -13.81
CA GLY A 406 17.52 19.51 -13.80
C GLY A 406 16.94 18.27 -13.11
N LEU A 407 17.41 17.08 -13.48
CA LEU A 407 16.99 15.84 -12.83
C LEU A 407 17.33 15.79 -11.34
N MET A 408 18.48 16.33 -10.92
CA MET A 408 18.83 16.44 -9.50
C MET A 408 17.85 17.34 -8.75
N THR A 409 17.41 18.45 -9.34
CA THR A 409 16.40 19.32 -8.71
C THR A 409 15.04 18.65 -8.59
N ASP A 410 14.62 17.89 -9.61
CA ASP A 410 13.36 17.14 -9.58
C ASP A 410 13.41 15.99 -8.55
N ILE A 411 14.54 15.28 -8.45
CA ILE A 411 14.76 14.26 -7.42
C ILE A 411 14.65 14.88 -6.03
N ALA A 412 15.32 16.00 -5.77
CA ALA A 412 15.25 16.67 -4.46
C ALA A 412 13.82 17.10 -4.11
N ALA A 413 13.06 17.62 -5.07
CA ALA A 413 11.66 18.00 -4.87
C ALA A 413 10.77 16.78 -4.57
N ALA A 414 10.98 15.67 -5.29
CA ALA A 414 10.26 14.42 -5.06
C ALA A 414 10.60 13.80 -3.69
N GLU A 415 11.87 13.85 -3.26
CA GLU A 415 12.30 13.38 -1.94
C GLU A 415 11.64 14.19 -0.81
N GLU A 416 11.54 15.52 -0.97
CA GLU A 416 10.84 16.37 0.00
C GLU A 416 9.35 16.04 0.07
N GLU A 417 8.70 15.80 -1.09
CA GLU A 417 7.31 15.39 -1.13
C GLU A 417 7.10 14.03 -0.47
N ILE A 418 7.94 13.03 -0.76
CA ILE A 418 7.92 11.73 -0.08
C ILE A 418 8.05 11.90 1.44
N ALA A 419 8.93 12.79 1.91
CA ALA A 419 9.09 13.08 3.33
C ALA A 419 7.82 13.68 3.94
N ARG A 420 7.15 14.61 3.24
CA ARG A 420 5.86 15.20 3.66
C ARG A 420 4.76 14.15 3.77
N TRP A 421 4.61 13.28 2.76
CA TRP A 421 3.61 12.20 2.78
C TRP A 421 3.89 11.17 3.88
N LYS A 422 5.16 10.81 4.11
CA LYS A 422 5.55 9.92 5.22
C LYS A 422 5.18 10.52 6.58
N LEU A 423 5.49 11.79 6.81
CA LEU A 423 5.15 12.47 8.06
C LEU A 423 3.63 12.53 8.28
N ALA A 424 2.85 12.85 7.22
CA ALA A 424 1.40 12.88 7.31
C ALA A 424 0.82 11.49 7.64
N ALA A 425 1.33 10.43 7.00
CA ALA A 425 0.91 9.06 7.27
C ALA A 425 1.26 8.61 8.71
N GLU A 426 2.42 9.01 9.24
CA GLU A 426 2.80 8.74 10.63
C GLU A 426 1.88 9.48 11.63
N GLN A 427 1.52 10.73 11.34
CA GLN A 427 0.59 11.49 12.16
C GLN A 427 -0.82 10.90 12.14
N GLU A 428 -1.31 10.48 10.97
CA GLU A 428 -2.60 9.81 10.84
C GLU A 428 -2.62 8.47 11.57
N ALA A 429 -1.54 7.68 11.47
CA ALA A 429 -1.41 6.43 12.22
C ALA A 429 -1.35 6.65 13.73
N ALA A 430 -0.70 7.74 14.20
CA ALA A 430 -0.69 8.11 15.61
C ALA A 430 -2.07 8.52 16.11
N ALA A 431 -2.78 9.38 15.36
CA ALA A 431 -4.15 9.78 15.67
C ALA A 431 -5.11 8.56 15.68
N GLY A 432 -4.97 7.65 14.72
CA GLY A 432 -5.73 6.41 14.67
C GLY A 432 -5.52 5.53 15.91
N LYS A 433 -4.29 5.44 16.42
CA LYS A 433 -3.98 4.72 17.66
C LYS A 433 -4.60 5.38 18.90
N GLU A 434 -4.62 6.70 18.99
CA GLU A 434 -5.27 7.41 20.10
C GLU A 434 -6.77 7.15 20.12
N VAL A 435 -7.42 7.21 18.95
CA VAL A 435 -8.85 6.88 18.80
C VAL A 435 -9.13 5.42 19.18
N GLU A 436 -8.28 4.48 18.77
CA GLU A 436 -8.40 3.07 19.17
C GLU A 436 -8.31 2.91 20.70
N GLN A 437 -7.36 3.60 21.35
CA GLN A 437 -7.23 3.59 22.80
C GLN A 437 -8.46 4.17 23.50
N GLU A 438 -9.04 5.24 22.97
CA GLU A 438 -10.28 5.82 23.48
C GLU A 438 -11.44 4.82 23.38
N PHE A 439 -11.60 4.16 22.23
CA PHE A 439 -12.63 3.12 22.06
C PHE A 439 -12.42 1.93 22.99
N LEU A 440 -11.18 1.49 23.20
CA LEU A 440 -10.88 0.43 24.16
C LEU A 440 -11.25 0.84 25.59
N ALA A 441 -11.02 2.09 25.97
CA ALA A 441 -11.42 2.62 27.27
C ALA A 441 -12.95 2.73 27.42
N GLN A 442 -13.65 3.17 26.37
CA GLN A 442 -15.12 3.19 26.37
C GLN A 442 -15.71 1.77 26.45
N LEU A 443 -15.12 0.80 25.73
CA LEU A 443 -15.55 -0.60 25.79
C LEU A 443 -15.30 -1.24 27.15
N SER A 444 -14.19 -0.91 27.83
CA SER A 444 -13.93 -1.43 29.18
C SER A 444 -14.92 -0.84 30.19
N TYR A 445 -15.22 0.44 30.08
CA TYR A 445 -16.23 1.11 30.89
C TYR A 445 -17.63 0.52 30.69
N LEU A 446 -18.08 0.38 29.44
CA LEU A 446 -19.39 -0.23 29.13
C LEU A 446 -19.47 -1.69 29.59
N ARG A 447 -18.38 -2.46 29.51
CA ARG A 447 -18.33 -3.82 30.07
C ARG A 447 -18.49 -3.80 31.58
N GLN A 448 -17.87 -2.85 32.27
CA GLN A 448 -18.03 -2.71 33.71
C GLN A 448 -19.48 -2.36 34.07
N GLU A 449 -20.10 -1.37 33.41
CA GLU A 449 -21.50 -1.02 33.65
C GLU A 449 -22.45 -2.20 33.39
N LEU A 450 -22.17 -3.00 32.35
CA LEU A 450 -22.93 -4.20 32.05
C LEU A 450 -22.80 -5.26 33.15
N GLU A 451 -21.60 -5.49 33.69
CA GLU A 451 -21.42 -6.39 34.81
C GLU A 451 -22.10 -5.87 36.08
N GLU A 452 -22.01 -4.58 36.38
CA GLU A 452 -22.72 -3.96 37.52
C GLU A 452 -24.24 -4.12 37.38
N ALA A 453 -24.80 -3.89 36.18
CA ALA A 453 -26.22 -4.09 35.90
C ALA A 453 -26.64 -5.56 36.06
N LYS A 454 -25.81 -6.52 35.64
CA LYS A 454 -26.06 -7.94 35.87
C LYS A 454 -26.08 -8.30 37.35
N HIS A 455 -25.13 -7.78 38.13
CA HIS A 455 -25.11 -8.00 39.58
C HIS A 455 -26.37 -7.43 40.24
N ALA A 456 -26.76 -6.20 39.89
CA ALA A 456 -28.00 -5.59 40.38
C ALA A 456 -29.24 -6.42 39.99
N MET A 457 -29.29 -6.93 38.76
CA MET A 457 -30.38 -7.80 38.31
C MET A 457 -30.47 -9.08 39.14
N MET A 458 -29.33 -9.72 39.43
CA MET A 458 -29.27 -10.92 40.27
C MET A 458 -29.76 -10.65 41.70
N GLU A 459 -29.41 -9.49 42.28
CA GLU A 459 -29.94 -9.10 43.58
C GLU A 459 -31.46 -8.89 43.57
N PHE A 460 -31.99 -8.25 42.52
CA PHE A 460 -33.44 -8.07 42.37
C PHE A 460 -34.17 -9.40 42.17
N GLU A 461 -33.58 -10.34 41.42
CA GLU A 461 -34.12 -11.69 41.27
C GLU A 461 -34.15 -12.43 42.63
N ASN A 462 -33.10 -12.33 43.44
CA ASN A 462 -33.08 -12.92 44.78
C ASN A 462 -34.12 -12.27 45.71
N LYS A 463 -34.27 -10.94 45.65
CA LYS A 463 -35.32 -10.21 46.40
C LYS A 463 -36.73 -10.63 45.94
N LEU A 464 -36.91 -10.87 44.64
CA LEU A 464 -38.18 -11.37 44.09
C LEU A 464 -38.46 -12.78 44.63
N LYS A 465 -37.51 -13.71 44.55
CA LYS A 465 -37.65 -15.08 45.09
C LYS A 465 -37.99 -15.09 46.57
N PHE A 466 -37.34 -14.26 47.38
CA PHE A 466 -37.70 -14.12 48.80
C PHE A 466 -39.13 -13.61 49.00
N LYS A 467 -39.57 -12.64 48.18
CA LYS A 467 -40.97 -12.15 48.21
C LYS A 467 -41.97 -13.22 47.76
N GLU A 468 -41.61 -14.04 46.78
CA GLU A 468 -42.43 -15.16 46.32
C GLU A 468 -42.55 -16.24 47.40
N GLU A 469 -41.44 -16.60 48.06
CA GLU A 469 -41.42 -17.55 49.18
C GLU A 469 -42.22 -17.06 50.39
N THR A 470 -42.07 -15.78 50.75
CA THR A 470 -42.86 -15.17 51.84
C THR A 470 -44.35 -15.10 51.49
N ALA A 471 -44.71 -14.80 50.24
CA ALA A 471 -46.10 -14.87 49.78
C ALA A 471 -46.64 -16.31 49.82
N ALA A 472 -45.87 -17.31 49.37
CA ALA A 472 -46.25 -18.71 49.44
C ALA A 472 -46.46 -19.17 50.89
N ALA A 473 -45.59 -18.79 51.81
CA ALA A 473 -45.73 -19.07 53.23
C ALA A 473 -46.98 -18.40 53.84
N ALA A 474 -47.29 -17.16 53.46
CA ALA A 474 -48.50 -16.46 53.90
C ALA A 474 -49.78 -17.13 53.38
N ILE A 475 -49.79 -17.60 52.13
CA ILE A 475 -50.91 -18.36 51.56
C ILE A 475 -51.09 -19.68 52.32
N ALA A 476 -50.02 -20.43 52.56
CA ALA A 476 -50.07 -21.68 53.32
C ALA A 476 -50.57 -21.46 54.76
N ALA A 477 -50.13 -20.39 55.42
CA ALA A 477 -50.59 -20.01 56.75
C ALA A 477 -52.08 -19.64 56.77
N ARG A 478 -52.56 -18.89 55.77
CA ARG A 478 -53.99 -18.58 55.60
C ARG A 478 -54.81 -19.84 55.39
N ASP A 479 -54.39 -20.73 54.50
CA ASP A 479 -55.11 -21.97 54.22
C ASP A 479 -55.15 -22.90 55.45
N ALA A 480 -54.07 -22.95 56.24
CA ALA A 480 -54.05 -23.61 57.55
C ALA A 480 -55.00 -22.96 58.57
N ALA A 481 -55.07 -21.63 58.62
CA ALA A 481 -56.02 -20.91 59.48
C ALA A 481 -57.48 -21.17 59.06
N GLU A 482 -57.78 -21.19 57.75
CA GLU A 482 -59.10 -21.52 57.23
C GLU A 482 -59.53 -22.95 57.56
N THR A 483 -58.62 -23.93 57.46
CA THR A 483 -58.92 -25.32 57.85
C THR A 483 -59.16 -25.45 59.36
N SER A 484 -58.37 -24.73 60.18
CA SER A 484 -58.59 -24.65 61.63
C SER A 484 -59.95 -24.02 61.98
N LEU A 485 -60.32 -22.92 61.29
CA LEU A 485 -61.62 -22.26 61.45
C LEU A 485 -62.78 -23.20 61.08
N LYS A 486 -62.69 -23.87 59.92
CA LYS A 486 -63.70 -24.87 59.50
C LYS A 486 -63.85 -26.00 60.53
N LEU A 487 -62.75 -26.49 61.11
CA LEU A 487 -62.79 -27.50 62.16
C LEU A 487 -63.44 -26.96 63.45
N ALA A 488 -63.15 -25.72 63.83
CA ALA A 488 -63.77 -25.06 64.98
C ALA A 488 -65.29 -24.88 64.77
N ASP A 489 -65.72 -24.44 63.58
CA ASP A 489 -67.14 -24.31 63.22
C ASP A 489 -67.88 -25.66 63.27
N VAL A 490 -67.27 -26.74 62.77
CA VAL A 490 -67.84 -28.10 62.88
C VAL A 490 -67.94 -28.54 64.35
N ARG A 491 -66.92 -28.28 65.18
CA ARG A 491 -66.95 -28.59 66.62
C ARG A 491 -68.02 -27.77 67.33
N ALA A 492 -68.13 -26.48 67.04
CA ALA A 492 -69.15 -25.59 67.59
C ALA A 492 -70.55 -26.01 67.16
N GLY A 493 -70.73 -26.44 65.90
CA GLY A 493 -71.96 -27.06 65.40
C GLY A 493 -72.39 -28.27 66.23
N ARG A 494 -71.49 -29.25 66.42
CA ARG A 494 -71.75 -30.43 67.26
C ARG A 494 -72.08 -30.08 68.71
N LEU A 495 -71.39 -29.09 69.28
CA LEU A 495 -71.67 -28.62 70.64
C LEU A 495 -73.05 -27.96 70.73
N ARG A 496 -73.45 -27.17 69.72
CA ARG A 496 -74.81 -26.60 69.65
C ARG A 496 -75.87 -27.71 69.59
N GLU A 497 -75.71 -28.70 68.71
CA GLU A 497 -76.62 -29.86 68.65
C GLU A 497 -76.72 -30.59 69.99
N ARG A 498 -75.58 -30.77 70.68
CA ARG A 498 -75.53 -31.37 72.03
C ARG A 498 -76.30 -30.54 73.06
N VAL A 499 -76.14 -29.21 73.03
CA VAL A 499 -76.85 -28.28 73.92
C VAL A 499 -78.35 -28.26 73.61
N GLU A 500 -78.73 -28.26 72.34
CA GLU A 500 -80.14 -28.34 71.91
C GLU A 500 -80.78 -29.64 72.37
N GLU A 501 -80.11 -30.78 72.23
CA GLU A 501 -80.62 -32.06 72.74
C GLU A 501 -80.72 -32.08 74.27
N LEU A 502 -79.73 -31.55 74.99
CA LEU A 502 -79.82 -31.39 76.46
C LEU A 502 -80.97 -30.47 76.87
N THR A 503 -81.21 -29.40 76.10
CA THR A 503 -82.33 -28.48 76.32
C THR A 503 -83.66 -29.17 76.07
N ARG A 504 -83.76 -29.98 75.01
CA ARG A 504 -84.93 -30.81 74.71
C ARG A 504 -85.18 -31.83 75.81
N GLN A 505 -84.14 -32.44 76.35
CA GLN A 505 -84.22 -33.34 77.52
C GLN A 505 -84.71 -32.59 78.77
N LEU A 506 -84.23 -31.37 79.03
CA LEU A 506 -84.73 -30.52 80.11
C LEU A 506 -86.20 -30.17 79.93
N GLU A 507 -86.64 -29.77 78.73
CA GLU A 507 -88.06 -29.51 78.45
C GLU A 507 -88.94 -30.75 78.61
N GLN A 508 -88.42 -31.94 78.27
CA GLN A 508 -89.13 -33.20 78.50
C GLN A 508 -89.20 -33.57 79.99
N LEU A 509 -88.15 -33.30 80.76
CA LEU A 509 -88.17 -33.44 82.21
C LEU A 509 -89.17 -32.46 82.84
N ASP A 510 -89.15 -31.20 82.42
CA ASP A 510 -90.07 -30.14 82.91
C ASP A 510 -91.55 -30.46 82.59
N LYS A 511 -91.83 -31.05 81.42
CA LYS A 511 -93.18 -31.56 81.07
C LYS A 511 -93.61 -32.78 81.88
N ASN A 512 -92.66 -33.60 82.35
CA ASN A 512 -92.93 -34.77 83.18
C ASN A 512 -92.95 -34.46 84.68
N ASP A 513 -92.50 -33.28 85.10
CA ASP A 513 -92.43 -32.85 86.50
C ASP A 513 -93.62 -31.97 86.91
N SER A 514 -94.83 -32.29 86.41
CA SER A 514 -96.08 -31.72 86.92
C SER A 514 -96.52 -32.32 88.25
N THR A 515 -95.60 -32.85 89.07
CA THR A 515 -95.92 -33.30 90.42
C THR A 515 -94.72 -33.25 91.34
N HIS A 516 -94.71 -32.23 92.20
CA HIS A 516 -94.02 -32.14 93.49
C HIS A 516 -92.65 -31.45 93.59
N ARG A 517 -92.78 -30.15 93.94
CA ARG A 517 -92.31 -29.55 95.21
C ARG A 517 -90.79 -29.36 95.42
N ASN A 518 -90.44 -28.07 95.52
CA ASN A 518 -89.44 -27.47 96.42
C ASN A 518 -87.99 -27.97 96.31
N SER A 519 -87.10 -27.07 95.87
CA SER A 519 -86.18 -26.36 96.79
C SER A 519 -85.24 -25.45 96.00
N HIS A 520 -85.36 -24.14 96.21
CA HIS A 520 -84.37 -23.17 95.75
C HIS A 520 -83.01 -23.44 96.38
N ARG A 521 -81.96 -23.59 95.56
CA ARG A 521 -80.59 -23.21 95.94
C ARG A 521 -79.93 -22.47 94.79
N TYR A 522 -79.83 -21.16 94.96
CA TYR A 522 -78.78 -20.37 94.32
C TYR A 522 -77.43 -20.86 94.87
N ILE A 523 -76.54 -21.30 93.99
CA ILE A 523 -75.10 -21.31 94.27
C ILE A 523 -74.44 -20.56 93.13
N CYS A 524 -73.93 -19.38 93.51
CA CYS A 524 -73.14 -18.45 92.73
C CYS A 524 -71.89 -19.10 92.12
N TRP A 525 -71.64 -18.77 90.85
CA TRP A 525 -70.54 -19.24 90.02
C TRP A 525 -69.21 -18.54 90.38
N PRO A 526 -68.09 -19.24 90.65
CA PRO A 526 -66.83 -18.59 91.02
C PRO A 526 -66.04 -18.10 89.80
N TRP A 527 -65.78 -16.80 89.74
CA TRP A 527 -64.92 -16.12 88.76
C TRP A 527 -63.42 -16.19 89.14
N GLN A 528 -62.78 -17.36 89.01
CA GLN A 528 -61.35 -17.51 89.38
C GLN A 528 -60.50 -18.34 88.40
N TRP A 529 -60.81 -18.38 87.10
CA TRP A 529 -60.04 -19.13 86.09
C TRP A 529 -59.44 -18.27 84.96
N LEU A 530 -59.35 -16.95 85.14
CA LEU A 530 -58.52 -16.10 84.28
C LEU A 530 -57.23 -15.78 85.03
N GLY A 531 -56.32 -16.78 85.06
CA GLY A 531 -54.98 -16.68 85.65
C GLY A 531 -54.08 -15.76 84.84
N LEU A 532 -54.24 -14.46 85.05
CA LEU A 532 -53.20 -13.46 84.83
C LEU A 532 -52.64 -13.11 86.20
N ASP A 533 -51.40 -13.53 86.49
CA ASP A 533 -50.50 -12.66 87.22
C ASP A 533 -49.02 -13.02 87.04
N SER A 534 -48.23 -12.03 87.40
CA SER A 534 -46.93 -11.68 86.87
C SER A 534 -45.77 -12.19 87.75
N VAL A 535 -44.67 -12.60 87.12
CA VAL A 535 -43.25 -12.41 87.53
C VAL A 535 -42.67 -13.22 88.72
N ARG A 536 -41.71 -14.14 88.45
CA ARG A 536 -40.24 -14.06 88.72
C ARG A 536 -39.54 -15.42 89.00
N TYR A 537 -38.54 -15.80 88.16
CA TYR A 537 -37.29 -16.61 88.35
C TYR A 537 -37.36 -17.98 89.10
N GLN A 538 -36.72 -19.08 88.67
CA GLN A 538 -35.34 -19.27 88.18
C GLN A 538 -35.14 -20.71 87.59
N THR A 539 -34.30 -20.85 86.54
CA THR A 539 -33.47 -22.01 86.08
C THR A 539 -34.07 -23.44 86.09
N ASP A 540 -34.08 -24.22 85.01
CA ASP A 540 -32.94 -24.62 84.17
C ASP A 540 -33.35 -25.07 82.74
N VAL A 541 -32.46 -24.77 81.79
CA VAL A 541 -32.01 -25.59 80.66
C VAL A 541 -33.05 -26.41 79.88
N GLN A 542 -33.42 -25.93 78.68
CA GLN A 542 -33.28 -26.74 77.46
C GLN A 542 -33.26 -25.87 76.21
N GLU A 543 -32.33 -26.21 75.32
CA GLU A 543 -31.88 -25.51 74.11
C GLU A 543 -33.00 -25.07 73.16
N ASN A 544 -32.94 -23.81 72.73
CA ASN A 544 -33.45 -23.43 71.41
C ASN A 544 -32.58 -22.29 70.87
N SER A 545 -31.70 -22.67 69.94
CA SER A 545 -30.84 -21.82 69.15
C SER A 545 -31.67 -20.84 68.32
N ASN A 546 -31.61 -19.56 68.68
CA ASN A 546 -32.05 -18.46 67.83
C ASN A 546 -30.99 -17.35 67.97
N GLU A 547 -29.86 -17.56 67.31
CA GLU A 547 -28.86 -16.52 67.10
C GLU A 547 -29.16 -15.85 65.77
N MET A 548 -29.70 -14.65 65.90
CA MET A 548 -29.86 -13.65 64.87
C MET A 548 -28.48 -12.99 64.70
N GLU A 549 -27.63 -13.57 63.87
CA GLU A 549 -26.38 -12.92 63.45
C GLU A 549 -26.69 -11.92 62.34
N LEU A 550 -26.68 -10.64 62.73
CA LEU A 550 -26.52 -9.51 61.81
C LEU A 550 -25.04 -9.48 61.40
N SER A 551 -24.75 -10.01 60.22
CA SER A 551 -23.45 -9.84 59.58
C SER A 551 -23.56 -8.75 58.51
N GLU A 552 -22.92 -7.63 58.79
CA GLU A 552 -22.59 -6.57 57.82
C GLU A 552 -21.85 -7.17 56.62
N PRO A 553 -22.08 -6.71 55.37
CA PRO A 553 -21.16 -6.98 54.29
C PRO A 553 -20.04 -5.92 54.31
N LEU A 554 -18.80 -6.42 54.44
CA LEU A 554 -17.59 -5.68 54.06
C LEU A 554 -17.64 -5.32 52.58
N ILE A 555 -17.17 -4.10 52.28
CA ILE A 555 -16.90 -3.54 50.95
C ILE A 555 -15.99 -4.45 50.13
#